data_AF-A0A9W9XKA1-F1
#
_entry.id   AF-A0A9W9XKA1-F1
#
_cell.length_a   1.000
_cell.length_b   1.000
_cell.length_c   1.000
_cell.angle_alpha   90.00
_cell.angle_beta   90.00
_cell.angle_gamma   90.00
#
_symmetry.space_group_name_H-M   'P 1'
#
loop_
_entity.id
_entity.type
_entity.pdbx_description
1 polymer ?
#
loop_
_entity_poly.entity_id
_entity_poly.type
_entity_poly.pdbx_seq_one_letter_code
_entity_poly.pdbx_strand_id
1 'polypeptide(L)'
;MSTRTAFRTRIEDIPVADGPSGDQVVWVTVYFDPDEAKLNNLELVRLMIYRVVNRQVTVNDSPMHHRWSHCLSVRVAGKLPDEDAIYEVAEAMCDCFYAKVKSGEFVINRTYILRKRSRDLVSLGPS
;
A
#
# COMPACT_ATOMS: atom_id res chain seq x y z
N MET A 1 -6.86 6.22 37.43
CA MET A 1 -7.69 6.08 36.21
C MET A 1 -7.97 7.49 35.70
N SER A 2 -7.74 7.93 34.46
CA SER A 2 -7.23 7.36 33.22
C SER A 2 -6.76 8.58 32.40
N THR A 3 -5.46 8.78 32.20
CA THR A 3 -4.92 9.80 31.29
C THR A 3 -4.53 9.13 29.98
N ARG A 4 -5.53 8.64 29.25
CA ARG A 4 -5.31 8.16 27.88
C ARG A 4 -5.48 9.34 26.92
N THR A 5 -4.48 10.20 26.88
CA THR A 5 -4.30 11.13 25.75
C THR A 5 -3.93 10.27 24.55
N ALA A 6 -4.95 9.76 23.87
CA ALA A 6 -4.78 9.12 22.57
C ALA A 6 -4.24 10.20 21.62
N PHE A 7 -2.96 10.08 21.26
CA PHE A 7 -2.41 10.79 20.12
C PHE A 7 -3.23 10.38 18.90
N ARG A 8 -4.19 11.23 18.56
CA ARG A 8 -5.07 11.09 17.41
C ARG A 8 -4.31 11.67 16.22
N THR A 9 -3.24 11.00 15.80
CA THR A 9 -2.55 11.34 14.56
C THR A 9 -3.45 10.90 13.41
N ARG A 10 -4.30 11.81 12.94
CA ARG A 10 -4.96 11.67 11.64
C ARG A 10 -3.88 11.85 10.59
N ILE A 11 -3.46 10.77 9.94
CA ILE A 11 -2.64 10.86 8.74
C ILE A 11 -3.61 11.18 7.60
N GLU A 12 -3.90 12.46 7.47
CA GLU A 12 -4.44 13.02 6.24
C GLU A 12 -3.23 13.19 5.29
N ASP A 13 -3.37 12.68 4.07
CA ASP A 13 -2.41 12.68 2.95
C ASP A 13 -1.40 11.50 2.84
N ILE A 14 -1.87 10.46 2.14
CA ILE A 14 -1.17 9.49 1.26
C ILE A 14 -0.42 8.27 1.91
N PRO A 15 -0.08 7.22 1.15
CA PRO A 15 -0.73 5.91 1.07
C PRO A 15 0.22 4.87 1.71
N VAL A 16 0.12 4.68 3.02
CA VAL A 16 1.09 3.84 3.74
C VAL A 16 2.53 4.35 3.54
N ALA A 17 2.75 5.58 3.98
CA ALA A 17 4.01 6.30 3.87
C ALA A 17 4.98 6.07 5.06
N ASP A 18 4.76 5.07 5.92
CA ASP A 18 5.63 4.74 7.06
C ASP A 18 6.72 3.70 6.73
N GLY A 19 7.09 3.55 5.45
CA GLY A 19 8.31 2.79 5.10
C GLY A 19 9.57 3.49 5.65
N PRO A 20 10.68 2.78 5.91
CA PRO A 20 11.89 3.37 6.47
C PRO A 20 12.36 4.62 5.69
N SER A 21 12.95 5.61 6.35
CA SER A 21 13.56 6.76 5.64
C SER A 21 14.88 6.31 4.99
N GLY A 22 15.06 6.51 3.67
CA GLY A 22 16.31 6.18 2.98
C GLY A 22 16.41 6.77 1.57
N ASP A 23 17.64 6.85 1.04
CA ASP A 23 17.97 7.48 -0.25
C ASP A 23 17.42 6.73 -1.48
N GLN A 24 17.07 5.45 -1.30
CA GLN A 24 16.42 4.62 -2.32
C GLN A 24 15.05 4.18 -1.79
N VAL A 25 14.00 4.61 -2.49
CA VAL A 25 12.62 4.22 -2.22
C VAL A 25 12.16 3.35 -3.39
N VAL A 26 11.72 2.14 -3.07
CA VAL A 26 11.04 1.24 -4.00
C VAL A 26 9.61 1.00 -3.51
N TRP A 27 8.74 0.62 -4.43
CA TRP A 27 7.33 0.45 -4.17
C TRP A 27 6.92 -0.95 -4.61
N VAL A 28 6.45 -1.74 -3.65
CA VAL A 28 5.90 -3.07 -3.91
C VAL A 28 4.41 -2.94 -4.11
N THR A 29 3.96 -3.09 -5.35
CA THR A 29 2.55 -2.94 -5.73
C THR A 29 1.86 -4.29 -5.79
N VAL A 30 0.78 -4.40 -5.02
CA VAL A 30 -0.17 -5.51 -5.06
C VAL A 30 -1.37 -5.10 -5.91
N TYR A 31 -1.64 -5.84 -6.97
CA TYR A 31 -2.84 -5.69 -7.80
C TYR A 31 -3.93 -6.63 -7.29
N PHE A 32 -5.19 -6.25 -7.47
CA PHE A 32 -6.37 -7.01 -7.06
C PHE A 32 -7.33 -7.17 -8.23
N ASP A 33 -8.01 -8.30 -8.27
CA ASP A 33 -9.20 -8.44 -9.09
C ASP A 33 -10.31 -7.53 -8.54
N PRO A 34 -11.26 -7.08 -9.39
CA PRO A 34 -12.34 -6.19 -8.95
C PRO A 34 -13.19 -6.75 -7.81
N ASP A 35 -13.34 -8.07 -7.71
CA ASP A 35 -14.09 -8.71 -6.63
C ASP A 35 -13.27 -8.83 -5.35
N GLU A 36 -11.97 -9.12 -5.47
CA GLU A 36 -11.05 -9.09 -4.33
C GLU A 36 -10.96 -7.69 -3.71
N ALA A 37 -11.00 -6.64 -4.54
CA ALA A 37 -10.98 -5.25 -4.10
C ALA A 37 -12.15 -4.87 -3.17
N LYS A 38 -13.22 -5.68 -3.14
CA LYS A 38 -14.40 -5.52 -2.27
C LYS A 38 -14.28 -6.27 -0.93
N LEU A 39 -13.28 -7.13 -0.76
CA LEU A 39 -13.03 -7.85 0.49
C LEU A 39 -12.86 -6.90 1.66
N ASN A 40 -13.11 -7.34 2.89
CA ASN A 40 -12.93 -6.47 4.06
C ASN A 40 -11.45 -6.11 4.30
N ASN A 41 -11.15 -5.20 5.22
CA ASN A 41 -9.78 -4.70 5.40
C ASN A 41 -8.79 -5.81 5.82
N LEU A 42 -9.20 -6.71 6.72
CA LEU A 42 -8.34 -7.81 7.16
C LEU A 42 -8.07 -8.81 6.04
N GLU A 43 -9.10 -9.12 5.25
CA GLU A 43 -8.99 -10.00 4.09
C GLU A 43 -8.07 -9.40 3.02
N LEU A 44 -8.19 -8.10 2.74
CA LEU A 44 -7.29 -7.42 1.80
C LEU A 44 -5.83 -7.47 2.26
N VAL A 45 -5.54 -7.19 3.54
CA VAL A 45 -4.15 -7.25 4.02
C VAL A 45 -3.62 -8.68 3.97
N ARG A 46 -4.42 -9.69 4.32
CA ARG A 46 -4.02 -11.11 4.18
C ARG A 46 -3.69 -11.47 2.73
N LEU A 47 -4.48 -10.97 1.79
CA LEU A 47 -4.23 -11.16 0.36
C LEU A 47 -2.94 -10.44 -0.08
N MET A 48 -2.66 -9.25 0.46
CA MET A 48 -1.39 -8.56 0.22
C MET A 48 -0.20 -9.38 0.72
N ILE A 49 -0.25 -9.89 1.97
CA ILE A 49 0.80 -10.75 2.53
C ILE A 49 1.02 -11.96 1.63
N TYR A 50 -0.05 -12.66 1.26
CA TYR A 50 0.02 -13.80 0.35
C TYR A 50 0.70 -13.46 -0.98
N ARG A 51 0.32 -12.35 -1.62
CA ARG A 51 0.92 -11.93 -2.90
C ARG A 51 2.38 -11.52 -2.76
N VAL A 52 2.76 -10.85 -1.67
CA VAL A 52 4.16 -10.47 -1.41
C VAL A 52 5.02 -11.71 -1.21
N VAL A 53 4.62 -12.63 -0.32
CA VAL A 53 5.35 -13.88 -0.02
C VAL A 53 5.52 -14.75 -1.27
N ASN A 54 4.50 -14.78 -2.14
CA ASN A 54 4.55 -15.54 -3.40
C ASN A 54 5.13 -14.74 -4.58
N ARG A 55 5.69 -13.55 -4.34
CA ARG A 55 6.26 -12.64 -5.36
C ARG A 55 5.30 -12.31 -6.51
N GLN A 56 4.00 -12.30 -6.23
CA GLN A 56 2.92 -11.91 -7.15
C GLN A 56 2.65 -10.40 -7.08
N VAL A 57 3.72 -9.62 -7.23
CA VAL A 57 3.73 -8.16 -7.04
C VAL A 57 4.61 -7.50 -8.10
N THR A 58 4.52 -6.18 -8.22
CA THR A 58 5.43 -5.39 -9.06
C THR A 58 6.26 -4.46 -8.20
N VAL A 59 7.58 -4.49 -8.38
CA VAL A 59 8.52 -3.59 -7.73
C VAL A 59 8.85 -2.44 -8.68
N ASN A 60 8.57 -1.21 -8.27
CA ASN A 60 8.81 -0.01 -9.08
C ASN A 60 9.49 1.11 -8.27
N ASP A 61 10.05 2.10 -8.97
CA ASP A 61 10.60 3.32 -8.38
C ASP A 61 9.53 4.30 -7.86
N SER A 62 8.27 4.05 -8.22
CA SER A 62 7.14 4.96 -8.00
C SER A 62 5.88 4.21 -7.60
N PRO A 63 5.00 4.85 -6.81
CA PRO A 63 3.74 4.23 -6.39
C PRO A 63 2.78 4.09 -7.57
N MET A 64 2.27 2.88 -7.80
CA MET A 64 1.32 2.60 -8.88
C MET A 64 -0.14 2.84 -8.52
N HIS A 65 -0.47 2.96 -7.23
CA HIS A 65 -1.83 3.23 -6.75
C HIS A 65 -2.34 4.65 -7.09
N HIS A 66 -1.57 5.49 -7.78
CA HIS A 66 -2.11 6.69 -8.45
C HIS A 66 -2.48 6.42 -9.91
N ARG A 67 -1.84 5.43 -10.56
CA ARG A 67 -1.98 5.12 -11.99
C ARG A 67 -3.00 4.01 -12.29
N TRP A 68 -3.02 2.93 -11.51
CA TRP A 68 -3.86 1.74 -11.75
C TRP A 68 -4.99 1.51 -10.75
N SER A 69 -6.23 1.35 -11.22
CA SER A 69 -7.34 0.89 -10.36
C SER A 69 -7.04 -0.49 -9.78
N HIS A 70 -7.61 -0.78 -8.61
CA HIS A 70 -7.49 -2.05 -7.90
C HIS A 70 -6.05 -2.41 -7.52
N CYS A 71 -5.30 -1.46 -6.96
CA CYS A 71 -3.98 -1.77 -6.40
C CYS A 71 -3.66 -0.96 -5.16
N LEU A 72 -2.72 -1.49 -4.36
CA LEU A 72 -2.09 -0.82 -3.24
C LEU A 72 -0.57 -0.93 -3.39
N SER A 73 0.15 0.16 -3.17
CA SER A 73 1.61 0.17 -3.18
C SER A 73 2.13 0.29 -1.76
N VAL A 74 2.97 -0.66 -1.35
CA VAL A 74 3.70 -0.66 -0.09
C VAL A 74 5.02 0.04 -0.32
N ARG A 75 5.29 1.10 0.45
CA ARG A 75 6.57 1.78 0.41
C ARG A 75 7.63 0.93 1.11
N VAL A 76 8.67 0.56 0.39
CA VAL A 76 9.87 -0.12 0.90
C VAL A 76 11.04 0.82 0.66
N ALA A 77 11.80 1.13 1.70
CA ALA A 77 12.85 2.13 1.57
C ALA A 77 14.07 1.75 2.40
N GLY A 78 15.23 2.15 1.88
CA GLY A 78 16.52 1.77 2.42
C GLY A 78 17.49 1.30 1.32
N LYS A 79 18.78 1.28 1.66
CA LYS A 79 19.82 0.65 0.83
C LYS A 79 19.76 -0.85 1.06
N LEU A 80 18.88 -1.53 0.33
CA LEU A 80 18.68 -2.97 0.45
C LEU A 80 19.79 -3.73 -0.28
N PRO A 81 20.29 -4.85 0.28
CA PRO A 81 21.42 -5.59 -0.29
C PRO A 81 21.09 -6.28 -1.61
N ASP A 82 19.85 -6.69 -1.81
CA ASP A 82 19.36 -7.45 -2.96
C ASP A 82 17.83 -7.35 -3.09
N GLU A 83 17.28 -8.05 -4.08
CA GLU A 83 15.84 -8.11 -4.34
C GLU A 83 15.07 -8.88 -3.25
N ASP A 84 15.68 -9.89 -2.63
CA ASP A 84 15.04 -10.70 -1.60
C ASP A 84 14.70 -9.85 -0.37
N ALA A 85 15.60 -8.95 0.01
CA ALA A 85 15.37 -7.98 1.07
C ALA A 85 14.20 -7.01 0.79
N ILE A 86 13.84 -6.76 -0.48
CA ILE A 86 12.65 -5.95 -0.83
C ILE A 86 11.38 -6.67 -0.40
N TYR A 87 11.29 -7.98 -0.66
CA TYR A 87 10.12 -8.78 -0.32
C TYR A 87 10.01 -8.99 1.19
N GLU A 88 11.12 -9.23 1.89
CA GLU A 88 11.13 -9.35 3.36
C GLU A 88 10.62 -8.08 4.06
N VAL A 89 11.10 -6.90 3.61
CA VAL A 89 10.63 -5.63 4.16
C VAL A 89 9.16 -5.39 3.80
N ALA A 90 8.73 -5.71 2.58
CA ALA A 90 7.33 -5.58 2.18
C ALA A 90 6.40 -6.48 3.01
N GLU A 91 6.82 -7.71 3.32
CA GLU A 91 6.08 -8.64 4.17
C GLU A 91 5.94 -8.08 5.59
N ALA A 92 7.05 -7.64 6.20
CA ALA A 92 7.04 -7.04 7.54
C ALA A 92 6.14 -5.79 7.61
N MET A 93 6.13 -4.97 6.56
CA MET A 93 5.21 -3.84 6.47
C MET A 93 3.75 -4.30 6.39
N CYS A 94 3.44 -5.34 5.62
CA CYS A 94 2.09 -5.90 5.54
C CYS A 94 1.62 -6.47 6.89
N ASP A 95 2.50 -7.12 7.65
CA ASP A 95 2.20 -7.58 9.01
C ASP A 95 1.89 -6.42 9.97
N CYS A 96 2.63 -5.32 9.86
CA CYS A 96 2.34 -4.09 10.59
C CYS A 96 0.93 -3.56 10.25
N PHE A 97 0.52 -3.56 8.98
CA PHE A 97 -0.85 -3.17 8.61
C PHE A 97 -1.88 -4.14 9.13
N TYR A 98 -1.60 -5.43 9.11
CA TYR A 98 -2.51 -6.43 9.64
C TYR A 98 -2.80 -6.16 11.12
N ALA A 99 -1.76 -5.90 11.91
CA ALA A 99 -1.90 -5.54 13.32
C ALA A 99 -2.73 -4.26 13.51
N LYS A 100 -2.44 -3.18 12.76
CA LYS A 100 -3.16 -1.90 12.84
C LYS A 100 -4.62 -2.00 12.38
N VAL A 101 -4.92 -2.80 11.35
CA VAL A 101 -6.31 -3.07 10.94
C VAL A 101 -7.03 -3.88 12.00
N LYS A 102 -6.38 -4.92 12.55
CA LYS A 102 -6.95 -5.78 13.59
C LYS A 102 -7.27 -5.00 14.87
N SER A 103 -6.46 -4.02 15.24
CA SER A 103 -6.72 -3.15 16.39
C SER A 103 -7.75 -2.04 16.13
N GLY A 104 -8.17 -1.85 14.88
CA GLY A 104 -9.07 -0.78 14.47
C GLY A 104 -8.41 0.60 14.35
N GLU A 105 -7.08 0.67 14.47
CA GLU A 105 -6.29 1.89 14.29
C GLU A 105 -6.20 2.31 12.83
N PHE A 106 -6.39 1.36 11.91
CA PHE A 106 -6.25 1.59 10.47
C PHE A 106 -7.42 1.04 9.66
N VAL A 107 -7.87 1.84 8.69
CA VAL A 107 -8.88 1.47 7.70
C VAL A 107 -8.31 1.72 6.32
N ILE A 108 -8.39 0.72 5.45
CA ILE A 108 -7.97 0.87 4.06
C ILE A 108 -8.94 1.80 3.34
N ASN A 109 -8.43 2.91 2.81
CA ASN A 109 -9.24 3.83 2.03
C ASN A 109 -9.56 3.24 0.66
N ARG A 110 -10.82 2.81 0.50
CA ARG A 110 -11.33 2.13 -0.70
C ARG A 110 -11.44 3.02 -1.92
N THR A 111 -11.49 4.34 -1.74
CA THR A 111 -11.48 5.28 -2.87
C THR A 111 -10.20 5.16 -3.67
N TYR A 112 -9.06 4.84 -3.02
CA TYR A 112 -7.82 4.58 -3.75
C TYR A 112 -7.87 3.26 -4.51
N ILE A 113 -8.49 2.21 -3.96
CA ILE A 113 -8.55 0.91 -4.63
C ILE A 113 -9.58 0.92 -5.77
N LEU A 114 -10.81 1.31 -5.49
CA LEU A 114 -11.97 1.18 -6.39
C LEU A 114 -12.17 2.41 -7.29
N ARG A 115 -11.12 3.20 -7.55
CA ARG A 115 -11.26 4.39 -8.39
C ARG A 115 -11.66 4.02 -9.81
N LYS A 116 -12.71 4.66 -10.32
CA LYS A 116 -12.93 4.77 -11.77
C LYS A 116 -11.68 5.46 -12.33
N ARG A 117 -10.96 4.80 -13.26
CA ARG A 117 -9.70 5.27 -13.89
C ARG A 117 -9.34 6.72 -13.55
N SER A 118 -8.28 6.92 -12.76
CA SER A 118 -7.67 8.24 -12.66
C SER A 118 -7.23 8.64 -14.07
N ARG A 119 -7.84 9.71 -14.59
CA ARG A 119 -7.62 10.33 -15.91
C ARG A 119 -6.28 9.96 -16.56
N ASP A 120 -6.36 9.23 -17.66
CA ASP A 120 -5.55 9.56 -18.83
C ASP A 120 -5.89 11.01 -19.23
N LEU A 121 -5.24 11.97 -18.58
CA LEU A 121 -5.00 13.30 -19.11
C LEU A 121 -3.67 13.25 -19.86
N VAL A 122 -3.63 12.54 -20.99
CA VAL A 122 -2.86 12.96 -22.16
C VAL A 122 -3.65 12.56 -23.41
N SER A 123 -4.75 13.27 -23.67
CA SER A 123 -5.22 13.50 -25.03
C SER A 123 -6.17 14.70 -25.07
N LEU A 124 -5.61 15.86 -24.75
CA LEU A 124 -5.94 17.16 -25.33
C LEU A 124 -4.56 17.74 -25.74
N GLY A 125 -4.14 18.00 -26.97
CA GLY A 125 -4.65 17.98 -28.37
C GLY A 125 -3.41 18.24 -29.29
N PRO A 126 -3.47 18.85 -30.50
CA PRO A 126 -4.58 19.13 -31.42
C PRO A 126 -4.43 18.34 -32.75
N SER A 127 -5.43 18.42 -33.64
CA SER A 127 -5.27 18.21 -35.09
C SER A 127 -6.12 19.23 -35.83
#